data_AF-A0A969UX22-F1
#
_entry.id   AF-A0A969UX22-F1
#
_cell.length_a   1.000
_cell.length_b   1.000
_cell.length_c   1.000
_cell.angle_alpha   90.00
_cell.angle_beta   90.00
_cell.angle_gamma   90.00
#
_symmetry.space_group_name_H-M   'P 1'
#
loop_
_entity.id
_entity.type
_entity.pdbx_description
1 polymer ?
#
loop_
_entity_poly.entity_id
_entity_poly.type
_entity_poly.pdbx_seq_one_letter_code
_entity_poly.pdbx_strand_id
1 'polypeptide(L)'
;MSKTLSIEIPDEIYQTLLQTAERLGQSPEAIVSQWIVTQHHTQSLDPLDSFIGAFKSEFPDWTSRHDEYLGVTLLETHDQP
;
A
#
# COMPACT_ATOMS: atom_id res chain seq x y z
N MET A 1 17.00 17.88 5.63
CA MET A 1 17.08 18.75 6.81
C MET A 1 16.15 18.18 7.88
N SER A 2 16.60 18.07 9.14
CA SER A 2 15.74 17.59 10.24
C SER A 2 14.81 18.70 10.74
N LYS A 3 13.60 18.30 11.14
CA LYS A 3 12.60 19.16 11.77
C LYS A 3 12.12 18.45 13.04
N THR A 4 11.93 19.19 14.12
CA THR A 4 11.40 18.65 15.38
C THR A 4 9.89 18.85 15.41
N LEU A 5 9.16 17.80 15.74
CA LEU A 5 7.71 17.80 15.87
C LEU A 5 7.35 17.43 17.30
N SER A 6 6.48 18.22 17.93
CA SER A 6 5.85 17.88 19.21
C SER A 6 4.41 17.41 18.90
N ILE A 7 4.04 16.24 19.41
CA ILE A 7 2.74 15.62 19.19
C ILE A 7 2.12 15.27 20.54
N GLU A 8 0.85 15.61 20.69
CA GLU A 8 0.01 15.08 21.78
C GLU A 8 -0.64 13.80 21.29
N ILE A 9 -0.47 12.71 22.02
CA ILE A 9 -1.08 11.42 21.71
C ILE A 9 -1.83 10.89 22.94
N PRO A 10 -2.90 10.09 22.76
CA PRO A 10 -3.59 9.48 23.88
C PRO A 10 -2.66 8.61 24.72
N ASP A 11 -2.87 8.60 26.03
CA ASP A 11 -2.03 7.87 26.99
C ASP A 11 -1.96 6.37 26.65
N GLU A 12 -3.06 5.78 26.20
CA GLU A 12 -3.13 4.36 25.84
C GLU A 12 -2.18 4.02 24.67
N ILE A 13 -2.06 4.94 23.72
CA ILE A 13 -1.16 4.81 22.57
C ILE A 13 0.29 4.98 23.02
N TYR A 14 0.56 5.95 23.91
CA TYR A 14 1.89 6.14 24.46
C TYR A 14 2.37 4.92 25.27
N GLN A 15 1.50 4.27 26.05
CA GLN A 15 1.83 3.04 26.77
C GLN A 15 2.18 1.89 25.82
N THR A 16 1.42 1.74 24.74
CA THR A 16 1.69 0.71 23.71
C THR A 16 3.03 0.97 23.02
N LEU A 17 3.35 2.24 22.77
CA LEU A 17 4.62 2.67 22.20
C LEU A 17 5.79 2.33 23.13
N LEU A 18 5.67 2.58 24.44
CA LEU A 18 6.68 2.23 25.44
C LEU A 18 6.98 0.73 25.46
N GLN A 19 5.94 -0.11 25.46
CA GLN A 19 6.10 -1.57 25.42
C GLN A 19 6.82 -2.03 24.14
N THR A 20 6.50 -1.39 23.01
CA THR A 20 7.12 -1.71 21.73
C THR A 20 8.59 -1.26 21.69
N ALA A 21 8.88 -0.08 22.27
CA ALA A 21 10.23 0.46 22.46
C ALA A 21 11.11 -0.46 23.30
N GLU A 22 10.59 -0.94 24.43
CA GLU A 22 11.28 -1.89 25.30
C GLU A 22 11.60 -3.21 24.56
N ARG A 23 10.60 -3.79 23.87
CA ARG A 23 10.78 -5.03 23.11
C ARG A 23 11.83 -4.92 22.00
N LEU A 24 11.92 -3.76 21.36
CA LEU A 24 12.84 -3.52 20.24
C LEU A 24 14.19 -2.93 20.68
N GLY A 25 14.36 -2.58 21.96
CA GLY A 25 15.56 -1.93 22.47
C GLY A 25 15.81 -0.54 21.87
N GLN A 26 14.73 0.16 21.48
CA GLN A 26 14.78 1.48 20.83
C GLN A 26 14.07 2.52 21.69
N SER A 27 14.32 3.81 21.42
CA SER A 27 13.55 4.87 22.08
C SER A 27 12.15 5.02 21.45
N PRO A 28 11.14 5.46 22.22
CA PRO A 28 9.80 5.76 21.69
C PRO A 28 9.83 6.73 20.50
N GLU A 29 10.69 7.74 20.56
CA GLU A 29 10.84 8.76 19.50
C GLU A 29 11.41 8.17 18.22
N ALA A 30 12.35 7.21 18.32
CA ALA A 30 12.92 6.52 17.17
C ALA A 30 11.86 5.68 16.45
N ILE A 31 11.00 4.99 17.22
CA ILE A 31 9.91 4.19 16.66
C ILE A 31 8.86 5.08 15.99
N VAL A 32 8.44 6.16 16.66
CA VAL A 32 7.48 7.12 16.09
C VAL A 32 8.02 7.73 14.80
N SER A 33 9.29 8.15 14.80
CA SER A 33 9.94 8.69 13.60
C SER A 33 9.96 7.67 12.46
N GLN A 34 10.30 6.41 12.77
CA GLN A 34 10.30 5.33 11.78
C GLN A 34 8.89 5.08 11.22
N TRP A 35 7.87 5.02 12.07
CA TRP A 35 6.48 4.82 11.64
C TRP A 35 5.99 5.96 10.75
N ILE A 36 6.28 7.22 11.11
CA ILE A 36 5.92 8.38 10.29
C ILE A 36 6.57 8.29 8.90
N VAL A 37 7.86 7.92 8.83
CA VAL A 37 8.57 7.74 7.55
C VAL A 37 7.96 6.61 6.73
N THR A 38 7.66 5.46 7.35
CA THR A 38 7.06 4.31 6.67
C THR A 38 5.66 4.64 6.14
N GLN A 39 4.82 5.27 6.96
CA GLN A 39 3.47 5.67 6.56
C GLN A 39 3.48 6.71 5.44
N HIS A 40 4.42 7.67 5.47
CA HIS A 40 4.60 8.61 4.37
C HIS A 40 5.00 7.91 3.06
N HIS A 41 5.82 6.85 3.13
CA HIS A 41 6.16 6.06 1.94
C HIS A 41 4.96 5.29 1.39
N THR A 42 4.05 4.82 2.26
CA THR A 42 2.82 4.12 1.86
C THR A 42 1.70 5.07 1.39
N GLN A 43 1.66 6.30 1.90
CA GLN A 43 0.69 7.34 1.51
C GLN A 43 1.13 8.15 0.29
N SER A 44 2.34 7.93 -0.21
CA SER A 44 2.83 8.53 -1.46
C SER A 44 2.07 7.94 -2.65
N LEU A 45 0.81 8.37 -2.86
CA LEU A 45 -0.09 8.13 -3.99
C LEU A 45 -0.09 6.68 -4.48
N ASP A 46 -1.22 5.97 -4.43
CA ASP A 46 -1.30 4.63 -5.05
C ASP A 46 -0.66 4.75 -6.45
N PRO A 47 0.48 4.06 -6.71
CA PRO A 47 1.16 4.19 -7.99
C PRO A 47 0.23 3.79 -9.14
N LEU A 48 -0.87 3.10 -8.83
CA LEU A 48 -1.93 2.71 -9.74
C LEU A 48 -3.06 3.74 -9.92
N ASP A 49 -3.16 4.78 -9.08
CA ASP A 49 -4.18 5.83 -9.20
C ASP A 49 -4.13 6.49 -10.58
N SER A 50 -2.92 6.76 -11.08
CA SER A 50 -2.71 7.36 -12.41
C SER A 50 -3.16 6.47 -13.58
N PHE A 51 -3.34 5.17 -13.33
CA PHE A 51 -3.77 4.20 -14.35
C PHE A 51 -5.29 3.96 -14.36
N ILE A 52 -6.04 4.50 -13.38
CA ILE A 52 -7.50 4.42 -13.37
C ILE A 52 -8.05 5.15 -14.60
N GLY A 53 -8.66 4.40 -15.51
CA GLY A 53 -9.21 4.93 -16.77
C GLY A 53 -8.16 5.35 -17.80
N ALA A 54 -6.88 5.11 -17.58
CA ALA A 54 -5.81 5.45 -18.52
C ALA A 54 -5.84 4.58 -19.79
N PHE A 55 -6.39 3.37 -19.69
CA PHE A 55 -6.49 2.43 -20.80
C PHE A 55 -7.92 2.32 -21.31
N LYS A 56 -8.10 2.52 -22.61
CA LYS A 56 -9.36 2.22 -23.29
C LYS A 56 -9.34 0.76 -23.72
N SER A 57 -10.19 -0.05 -23.11
CA SER A 57 -10.43 -1.42 -23.55
C SER A 57 -11.50 -1.43 -24.65
N GLU A 58 -11.31 -2.26 -25.68
CA GLU A 58 -12.37 -2.58 -26.64
C GLU A 58 -13.49 -3.44 -25.99
N PHE A 59 -13.22 -3.99 -24.81
CA PHE A 59 -14.13 -4.78 -23.98
C PHE A 59 -14.49 -3.98 -22.70
N PRO A 60 -15.60 -3.22 -22.70
CA PRO A 60 -15.99 -2.37 -21.58
C PRO A 60 -16.42 -3.18 -20.34
N ASP A 61 -16.77 -4.45 -20.51
CA ASP A 61 -17.18 -5.41 -19.48
C ASP A 61 -16.06 -6.37 -19.07
N TRP A 62 -14.81 -6.14 -19.51
CA TRP A 62 -13.62 -6.90 -19.13
C TRP A 62 -13.57 -7.12 -17.62
N THR A 63 -13.87 -6.09 -16.81
CA THR A 63 -13.94 -6.16 -15.34
C THR A 63 -14.81 -7.29 -14.78
N SER A 64 -15.90 -7.63 -15.46
CA SER A 64 -16.88 -8.61 -15.00
C SER A 64 -16.75 -9.97 -15.68
N ARG A 65 -16.03 -10.05 -16.80
CA ARG A 65 -15.92 -11.25 -17.64
C ARG A 65 -14.47 -11.67 -17.89
N HIS A 66 -13.54 -11.20 -17.05
CA HIS A 66 -12.12 -11.49 -17.17
C HIS A 66 -11.81 -12.98 -17.39
N ASP A 67 -12.45 -13.85 -16.60
CA ASP A 67 -12.21 -15.30 -16.65
C ASP A 67 -12.58 -15.91 -18.01
N GLU A 68 -13.67 -15.41 -18.62
CA GLU A 68 -14.11 -15.85 -19.95
C GLU A 68 -13.12 -15.41 -21.03
N TYR A 69 -12.72 -14.13 -21.02
CA TYR A 69 -11.76 -13.59 -21.98
C TYR A 69 -10.37 -14.24 -21.88
N LEU A 70 -9.89 -14.47 -20.65
CA LEU A 70 -8.63 -15.18 -20.40
C LEU A 70 -8.75 -16.65 -20.82
N GLY A 71 -9.88 -17.30 -20.54
CA GLY A 71 -10.15 -18.68 -20.93
C GLY A 71 -10.15 -18.89 -22.45
N VAL A 72 -10.81 -18.00 -23.20
CA VAL A 72 -10.80 -18.02 -24.68
C VAL A 72 -9.38 -17.88 -25.21
N THR A 73 -8.61 -16.93 -24.67
CA THR A 73 -7.22 -16.70 -25.10
C THR A 73 -6.34 -17.92 -24.87
N LEU A 74 -6.50 -18.60 -23.73
CA LEU A 74 -5.74 -19.81 -23.40
C LEU A 74 -6.08 -20.99 -24.33
N LEU A 75 -7.36 -21.14 -24.70
CA LEU A 75 -7.79 -22.13 -25.69
C LEU A 75 -7.21 -21.83 -27.08
N GLU A 76 -7.29 -20.57 -27.53
CA GLU A 76 -6.77 -20.15 -28.83
C GLU A 76 -5.24 -20.27 -28.92
N THR A 77 -4.53 -20.01 -27.82
CA THR A 77 -3.05 -20.13 -27.78
C THR A 77 -2.60 -21.59 -27.75
N HIS A 78 -3.42 -22.51 -27.22
CA HIS A 78 -3.11 -23.94 -27.15
C HIS A 78 -3.46 -24.69 -28.45
N ASP A 79 -4.20 -24.07 -29.37
CA ASP A 79 -4.57 -24.60 -30.70
C ASP A 79 -3.78 -23.94 -31.86
N GLN A 80 -2.80 -23.09 -31.57
CA GLN A 80 -1.82 -22.63 -32.55
C GLN A 80 -0.70 -23.69 -32.69
N PRO A 81 -0.41 -24.22 -33.90
CA PRO A 81 0.65 -25.20 -34.12
C PRO A 81 2.07 -24.65 -33.93
#